data_AF-A0AAE0BEY8-F1
#
_entry.id   AF-A0AAE0BEY8-F1
#
_cell.length_a   1.000
_cell.length_b   1.000
_cell.length_c   1.000
_cell.angle_alpha   90.00
_cell.angle_beta   90.00
_cell.angle_gamma   90.00
#
_symmetry.space_group_name_H-M   'P 1'
#
loop_
_entity.id
_entity.type
_entity.pdbx_description
1 polymer ?
#
loop_
_entity_poly.entity_id
_entity_poly.type
_entity_poly.pdbx_seq_one_letter_code
_entity_poly.pdbx_strand_id
1 'polypeptide(L)'
;GKSLLNINGMGAESVVSGVTICRPLLPVDKSLVLDFAHKYGIPYFKDTTPTWSNRGKLRNQLLPLLQVCARAFHQSAPASASGLRQSLPPISSCLCSRSAPEPSTNQLLPLLQEIYGEGFLQNLSTLGSDAIQMTDLINQGLLQPFWDQMHRTSVATWVDCAEHLDQPVFFWREALRWVCHGMGIGMFKDKPLQELLERLRKPQAKMHDGWMTLKKENKTFVQRHTLIIFRSSFFPNKPYVDPGHPIELEKEHHFGPWRVRAARIPKGTCMGTPAEGESSPSDAADGQINGQVADGQINGQVANKLTMCDVLTGDFSYVLAVRKGDTFFVAPEAKLRQLRGLDRDIRLAIPVVVGSGEVENLKCKPTGPPPGATEQVKVNFSFVL
;
A
#
# COMPACT_ATOMS: atom_id res chain seq x y z
N GLY A 1 -26.53 -9.84 -26.16
CA GLY A 1 -25.09 -9.79 -25.81
C GLY A 1 -24.84 -10.67 -24.60
N LYS A 2 -23.59 -11.09 -24.38
CA LYS A 2 -23.20 -11.72 -23.11
C LYS A 2 -23.01 -10.62 -22.05
N SER A 3 -23.40 -10.90 -20.80
CA SER A 3 -23.11 -10.02 -19.66
C SER A 3 -21.60 -9.89 -19.44
N LEU A 4 -21.14 -8.74 -18.93
CA LEU A 4 -19.75 -8.48 -18.51
C LEU A 4 -19.23 -9.56 -17.55
N LEU A 5 -20.11 -10.13 -16.72
CA LEU A 5 -19.76 -11.20 -15.78
C LEU A 5 -19.49 -12.56 -16.45
N ASN A 6 -19.84 -12.71 -17.73
CA ASN A 6 -19.72 -13.96 -18.48
C ASN A 6 -18.98 -13.76 -19.82
N ILE A 7 -18.01 -12.84 -19.85
CA ILE A 7 -17.16 -12.61 -21.02
C ILE A 7 -16.28 -13.84 -21.34
N ASN A 8 -15.94 -14.64 -20.32
CA ASN A 8 -14.96 -15.74 -20.43
C ASN A 8 -15.33 -16.86 -21.41
N GLY A 9 -16.43 -16.76 -22.16
CA GLY A 9 -16.66 -17.59 -23.33
C GLY A 9 -17.06 -19.01 -22.94
N MET A 10 -16.06 -19.85 -22.67
CA MET A 10 -16.17 -21.25 -22.24
C MET A 10 -15.44 -21.45 -20.91
N GLY A 11 -16.05 -22.20 -19.98
CA GLY A 11 -15.38 -22.69 -18.77
C GLY A 11 -14.72 -24.06 -18.99
N ALA A 12 -13.80 -24.42 -18.10
CA ALA A 12 -13.20 -25.75 -18.06
C ALA A 12 -14.26 -26.85 -17.89
N GLU A 13 -15.36 -26.53 -17.20
CA GLU A 13 -16.52 -27.38 -17.05
C GLU A 13 -17.80 -26.56 -17.26
N SER A 14 -18.85 -27.19 -17.78
CA SER A 14 -20.18 -26.58 -17.90
C SER A 14 -21.25 -27.65 -17.98
N VAL A 15 -22.42 -27.45 -17.36
CA VAL A 15 -23.58 -28.34 -17.54
C VAL A 15 -24.42 -27.82 -18.70
N VAL A 16 -24.61 -28.64 -19.73
CA VAL A 16 -25.48 -28.34 -20.88
C VAL A 16 -26.49 -29.47 -21.01
N SER A 17 -27.78 -29.13 -20.94
CA SER A 17 -28.88 -30.11 -20.99
C SER A 17 -28.74 -31.23 -19.94
N GLY A 18 -28.32 -30.89 -18.72
CA GLY A 18 -28.11 -31.85 -17.63
C GLY A 18 -26.83 -32.69 -17.75
N VAL A 19 -26.02 -32.48 -18.79
CA VAL A 19 -24.76 -33.21 -19.00
C VAL A 19 -23.57 -32.32 -18.69
N THR A 20 -22.66 -32.81 -17.84
CA THR A 20 -21.39 -32.15 -17.57
C THR A 20 -20.44 -32.28 -18.75
N ILE A 21 -20.09 -31.16 -19.36
CA ILE A 21 -19.10 -31.05 -20.43
C ILE A 21 -17.79 -30.56 -19.84
N CYS A 22 -16.76 -31.41 -19.84
CA CYS A 22 -15.40 -31.07 -19.43
C CYS A 22 -14.53 -30.71 -20.65
N ARG A 23 -13.67 -29.70 -20.50
CA ARG A 23 -12.76 -29.18 -21.54
C ARG A 23 -11.32 -29.11 -21.00
N PRO A 24 -10.66 -30.27 -20.76
CA PRO A 24 -9.36 -30.33 -20.08
C PRO A 24 -8.24 -29.62 -20.85
N LEU A 25 -8.36 -29.50 -22.18
CA LEU A 25 -7.36 -28.84 -23.03
C LEU A 25 -7.64 -27.35 -23.28
N LEU A 26 -8.66 -26.77 -22.64
CA LEU A 26 -8.99 -25.35 -22.81
C LEU A 26 -7.84 -24.38 -22.47
N PRO A 27 -7.05 -24.58 -21.39
CA PRO A 27 -5.92 -23.68 -21.08
C PRO A 27 -4.63 -24.03 -21.85
N VAL A 28 -4.64 -25.10 -22.65
CA VAL A 28 -3.43 -25.60 -23.33
C VAL A 28 -3.29 -24.93 -24.69
N ASP A 29 -2.14 -24.30 -24.93
CA ASP A 29 -1.83 -23.71 -26.22
C ASP A 29 -1.82 -24.76 -27.34
N LYS A 30 -2.39 -24.39 -28.48
CA LYS A 30 -2.48 -25.30 -29.64
C LYS A 30 -1.11 -25.77 -30.12
N SER A 31 -0.06 -24.96 -29.99
CA SER A 31 1.30 -25.36 -30.33
C SER A 31 1.76 -26.58 -29.55
N LEU A 32 1.55 -26.60 -28.23
CA LEU A 32 1.92 -27.73 -27.36
C LEU A 32 1.20 -29.03 -27.78
N VAL A 33 -0.07 -28.91 -28.18
CA VAL A 33 -0.85 -30.06 -28.67
C VAL A 33 -0.26 -30.59 -29.99
N LEU A 34 0.16 -29.70 -30.89
CA LEU A 34 0.77 -30.09 -32.18
C LEU A 34 2.18 -30.68 -31.99
N ASP A 35 3.00 -30.07 -31.13
CA ASP A 35 4.34 -30.56 -30.80
C ASP A 35 4.27 -31.96 -30.18
N PHE A 36 3.29 -32.19 -29.30
CA PHE A 36 3.01 -33.51 -28.75
C PHE A 36 2.63 -34.50 -29.86
N ALA A 37 1.72 -34.12 -30.76
CA ALA A 37 1.32 -34.98 -31.88
C ALA A 37 2.51 -35.31 -32.79
N HIS A 38 3.38 -34.35 -33.11
CA HIS A 38 4.58 -34.57 -33.92
C HIS A 38 5.59 -35.48 -33.21
N LYS A 39 5.83 -35.24 -31.92
CA LYS A 39 6.77 -36.03 -31.12
C LYS A 39 6.41 -37.52 -31.08
N TYR A 40 5.11 -37.83 -31.02
CA TYR A 40 4.63 -39.21 -30.92
C TYR A 40 4.05 -39.76 -32.23
N GLY A 41 4.18 -39.03 -33.34
CA GLY A 41 3.69 -39.47 -34.65
C GLY A 41 2.17 -39.63 -34.74
N ILE A 42 1.40 -38.86 -33.97
CA ILE A 42 -0.07 -38.90 -33.97
C ILE A 42 -0.58 -38.16 -35.20
N PRO A 43 -1.25 -38.84 -36.16
CA PRO A 43 -1.80 -38.18 -37.34
C PRO A 43 -3.01 -37.31 -36.96
N TYR A 44 -3.15 -36.16 -37.61
CA TYR A 44 -4.29 -35.26 -37.42
C TYR A 44 -4.63 -34.51 -38.72
N PHE A 45 -5.90 -34.12 -38.87
CA PHE A 45 -6.34 -33.31 -40.01
C PHE A 45 -5.91 -31.85 -39.84
N LYS A 46 -5.46 -31.23 -40.94
CA LYS A 46 -5.20 -29.79 -40.99
C LYS A 46 -6.50 -29.02 -40.82
N ASP A 47 -6.39 -27.74 -40.44
CA ASP A 47 -7.56 -26.87 -40.27
C ASP A 47 -8.27 -26.68 -41.62
N THR A 48 -9.47 -27.25 -41.73
CA THR A 48 -10.33 -27.15 -42.91
C THR A 48 -11.44 -26.11 -42.73
N THR A 49 -11.35 -25.25 -41.70
CA THR A 49 -12.39 -24.24 -41.45
C THR A 49 -12.52 -23.32 -42.66
N PRO A 50 -13.68 -23.28 -43.34
CA PRO A 50 -13.82 -22.52 -44.57
C PRO A 50 -13.74 -21.01 -44.30
N THR A 51 -13.11 -20.29 -45.22
CA THR A 51 -12.83 -18.85 -45.12
C THR A 51 -14.09 -17.98 -45.08
N TRP A 52 -15.21 -18.46 -45.62
CA TRP A 52 -16.49 -17.75 -45.62
C TRP A 52 -17.23 -17.84 -44.29
N SER A 53 -16.91 -18.81 -43.43
CA SER A 53 -17.55 -18.97 -42.12
C SER A 53 -17.09 -17.89 -41.13
N ASN A 54 -17.95 -17.50 -40.18
CA ASN A 54 -17.57 -16.55 -39.13
C ASN A 54 -16.34 -17.01 -38.33
N ARG A 55 -16.22 -18.32 -38.09
CA ARG A 55 -15.04 -18.91 -37.44
C ARG A 55 -13.79 -18.79 -38.30
N GLY A 56 -13.90 -19.02 -39.61
CA GLY A 56 -12.79 -18.88 -40.57
C GLY A 56 -12.33 -17.43 -40.70
N LYS A 57 -13.27 -16.48 -40.84
CA LYS A 57 -12.98 -15.04 -40.87
C LYS A 57 -12.32 -14.56 -39.58
N LEU A 58 -12.85 -14.97 -38.42
CA LEU A 58 -12.27 -14.63 -37.12
C LEU A 58 -10.82 -15.13 -37.00
N ARG A 59 -10.59 -16.41 -37.31
CA ARG A 59 -9.28 -17.05 -37.12
C ARG A 59 -8.23 -16.60 -38.13
N ASN A 60 -8.61 -16.48 -39.40
CA ASN A 60 -7.66 -16.32 -40.51
C ASN A 60 -7.49 -14.86 -40.95
N GLN A 61 -8.44 -13.98 -40.62
CA GLN A 61 -8.40 -12.57 -41.02
C GLN A 61 -8.38 -11.65 -39.79
N LEU A 62 -9.38 -11.75 -38.91
CA LEU A 62 -9.53 -10.81 -37.81
C LEU A 62 -8.42 -10.93 -36.74
N LEU A 63 -8.16 -12.13 -36.23
CA LEU A 63 -7.13 -12.33 -35.18
C LEU A 63 -5.72 -11.91 -35.64
N PRO A 64 -5.25 -12.26 -36.84
CA PRO A 64 -3.97 -11.76 -37.35
C PRO A 64 -3.92 -10.22 -37.45
N LEU A 65 -4.98 -9.59 -37.96
CA LEU A 65 -5.07 -8.13 -38.03
C LEU A 65 -5.00 -7.49 -36.63
N LEU A 66 -5.76 -8.02 -35.66
CA LEU A 66 -5.72 -7.55 -34.27
C LEU A 66 -4.34 -7.74 -33.63
N GLN A 67 -3.63 -8.83 -33.93
CA GLN A 67 -2.27 -9.03 -33.43
C GLN A 67 -1.28 -7.99 -33.99
N VAL A 68 -1.38 -7.64 -35.28
CA VAL A 68 -0.55 -6.61 -35.89
C VAL A 68 -0.84 -5.24 -35.26
N CYS A 69 -2.13 -4.88 -35.12
CA CYS A 69 -2.54 -3.63 -34.48
C CYS A 69 -2.08 -3.56 -33.02
N ALA A 70 -2.23 -4.64 -32.25
CA ALA A 70 -1.83 -4.69 -30.86
C ALA A 70 -0.31 -4.52 -30.68
N ARG A 71 0.50 -5.11 -31.57
CA ARG A 71 1.96 -4.94 -31.57
C ARG A 71 2.37 -3.51 -31.91
N ALA A 72 1.73 -2.91 -32.92
CA ALA A 72 1.99 -1.52 -33.29
C ALA A 72 1.67 -0.56 -32.12
N PHE A 73 0.57 -0.82 -31.39
CA PHE A 73 0.18 -0.04 -30.21
C PHE A 73 1.17 -0.18 -29.04
N HIS A 74 1.69 -1.39 -28.79
CA HIS A 74 2.71 -1.60 -27.74
C HIS A 74 4.06 -0.97 -28.07
N GLN A 75 4.39 -0.83 -29.36
CA GLN A 75 5.64 -0.21 -29.82
C GLN A 75 5.57 1.33 -29.84
N SER A 76 4.36 1.90 -29.93
CA SER A 76 4.14 3.35 -29.95
C SER A 76 3.81 3.97 -28.58
N ALA A 77 3.56 3.16 -27.55
CA ALA A 77 3.32 3.65 -26.19
C ALA A 77 4.64 4.14 -25.53
N PRO A 78 4.78 5.42 -25.15
CA PRO A 78 5.97 5.89 -24.46
C PRO A 78 6.06 5.26 -23.06
N ALA A 79 7.27 4.85 -22.65
CA ALA A 79 7.58 4.21 -21.37
C ALA A 79 7.33 5.09 -20.11
N SER A 80 6.66 6.23 -20.24
CA SER A 80 6.44 7.22 -19.20
C SER A 80 5.01 7.79 -19.27
N ALA A 81 3.99 7.00 -18.94
CA ALA A 81 2.63 7.48 -18.73
C ALA A 81 2.34 7.61 -17.22
N SER A 82 3.16 8.40 -16.52
CA SER A 82 2.86 8.91 -15.19
C SER A 82 2.14 10.25 -15.35
N GLY A 83 0.83 10.21 -15.50
CA GLY A 83 0.01 11.43 -15.48
C GLY A 83 -0.95 11.52 -16.66
N LEU A 84 -2.19 11.11 -16.42
CA LEU A 84 -3.41 11.88 -16.74
C LEU A 84 -4.62 10.99 -16.44
N ARG A 85 -5.32 11.32 -15.34
CA ARG A 85 -6.76 11.10 -15.26
C ARG A 85 -7.40 11.94 -16.36
N GLN A 86 -7.67 11.35 -17.51
CA GLN A 86 -8.79 11.77 -18.34
C GLN A 86 -9.46 10.52 -18.86
N SER A 87 -10.79 10.54 -18.76
CA SER A 87 -11.74 9.61 -19.38
C SER A 87 -11.15 8.89 -20.58
N LEU A 88 -11.17 7.55 -20.55
CA LEU A 88 -11.09 6.76 -21.78
C LEU A 88 -12.09 7.37 -22.75
N PRO A 89 -11.64 7.96 -23.86
CA PRO A 89 -12.59 8.52 -24.79
C PRO A 89 -13.30 7.31 -25.44
N PRO A 90 -14.55 7.46 -25.90
CA PRO A 90 -15.31 6.36 -26.47
C PRO A 90 -14.47 5.68 -27.56
N ILE A 91 -14.54 4.34 -27.66
CA ILE A 91 -13.70 3.54 -28.57
C ILE A 91 -13.73 4.07 -30.03
N SER A 92 -14.79 4.79 -30.40
CA SER A 92 -14.91 5.49 -31.69
C SER A 92 -13.88 6.60 -31.94
N SER A 93 -13.30 7.18 -30.89
CA SER A 93 -12.45 8.38 -30.96
C SER A 93 -10.95 8.08 -30.86
N CYS A 94 -10.55 6.97 -30.21
CA CYS A 94 -9.16 6.49 -30.21
C CYS A 94 -8.70 5.96 -31.58
N LEU A 95 -9.63 5.61 -32.47
CA LEU A 95 -9.29 5.16 -33.83
C LEU A 95 -8.89 6.29 -34.79
N CYS A 96 -9.04 7.57 -34.39
CA CYS A 96 -8.90 8.71 -35.31
C CYS A 96 -7.75 9.68 -34.98
N SER A 97 -6.91 9.43 -33.97
CA SER A 97 -5.88 10.42 -33.62
C SER A 97 -4.47 9.85 -33.43
N ARG A 98 -3.63 10.24 -34.41
CA ARG A 98 -2.16 10.26 -34.46
C ARG A 98 -1.44 8.95 -34.83
N SER A 99 -1.14 8.87 -36.13
CA SER A 99 0.04 8.21 -36.73
C SER A 99 0.25 6.73 -36.39
N ALA A 100 -0.80 5.92 -36.45
CA ALA A 100 -0.67 4.49 -36.75
C ALA A 100 -0.90 4.31 -38.27
N PRO A 101 -0.29 3.30 -38.92
CA PRO A 101 -0.46 3.12 -40.35
C PRO A 101 -1.95 2.88 -40.65
N GLU A 102 -2.47 3.67 -41.58
CA GLU A 102 -3.85 3.75 -42.06
C GLU A 102 -4.48 2.46 -42.69
N PRO A 103 -3.80 1.35 -43.03
CA PRO A 103 -4.51 0.24 -43.69
C PRO A 103 -5.33 -0.65 -42.74
N SER A 104 -5.25 -0.48 -41.41
CA SER A 104 -5.94 -1.39 -40.46
C SER A 104 -7.40 -1.02 -40.18
N THR A 105 -7.74 0.26 -40.02
CA THR A 105 -9.12 0.69 -39.68
C THR A 105 -10.10 0.44 -40.83
N ASN A 106 -9.66 0.67 -42.07
CA ASN A 106 -10.46 0.48 -43.29
C ASN A 106 -10.81 -0.99 -43.58
N GLN A 107 -10.07 -1.94 -43.00
CA GLN A 107 -10.35 -3.37 -43.13
C GLN A 107 -11.02 -3.96 -41.88
N LEU A 108 -10.71 -3.41 -40.70
CA LEU A 108 -11.18 -3.95 -39.43
C LEU A 108 -12.67 -3.73 -39.21
N LEU A 109 -13.18 -2.51 -39.42
CA LEU A 109 -14.59 -2.19 -39.15
C LEU A 109 -15.56 -2.97 -40.06
N PRO A 110 -15.35 -3.04 -41.39
CA PRO A 110 -16.20 -3.86 -42.26
C PRO A 110 -16.14 -5.35 -41.91
N LEU A 111 -14.97 -5.87 -41.54
CA LEU A 111 -14.83 -7.28 -41.15
C LEU A 111 -15.55 -7.60 -39.84
N LEU A 112 -15.51 -6.67 -38.87
CA LEU A 112 -16.27 -6.80 -37.62
C LEU A 112 -17.78 -6.75 -37.87
N GLN A 113 -18.23 -5.86 -38.74
CA GLN A 113 -19.64 -5.76 -39.17
C GLN A 113 -20.09 -7.03 -39.90
N GLU A 114 -19.25 -7.63 -40.73
CA GLU A 114 -19.54 -8.90 -41.40
C GLU A 114 -19.62 -10.09 -40.43
N ILE A 115 -18.76 -10.16 -39.41
CA ILE A 115 -18.72 -11.28 -38.44
C ILE A 115 -19.85 -11.15 -37.40
N TYR A 116 -20.13 -9.94 -36.93
CA TYR A 116 -21.00 -9.69 -35.76
C TYR A 116 -22.31 -8.97 -36.09
N GLY A 117 -22.49 -8.49 -37.32
CA GLY A 117 -23.70 -7.84 -37.82
C GLY A 117 -23.79 -6.33 -37.55
N GLU A 118 -24.79 -5.70 -38.17
CA GLU A 118 -25.19 -4.31 -37.97
C GLU A 118 -25.64 -4.10 -36.51
N GLY A 119 -24.81 -3.45 -35.70
CA GLY A 119 -25.10 -3.23 -34.27
C GLY A 119 -24.01 -3.72 -33.31
N PHE A 120 -22.93 -4.33 -33.81
CA PHE A 120 -21.81 -4.71 -32.94
C PHE A 120 -21.19 -3.51 -32.21
N LEU A 121 -21.16 -2.33 -32.83
CA LEU A 121 -20.68 -1.09 -32.21
C LEU A 121 -21.57 -0.65 -31.04
N GLN A 122 -22.89 -0.80 -31.16
CA GLN A 122 -23.81 -0.51 -30.07
C GLN A 122 -23.58 -1.47 -28.90
N ASN A 123 -23.42 -2.76 -29.18
CA ASN A 123 -23.10 -3.76 -28.16
C ASN A 123 -21.76 -3.47 -27.46
N LEU A 124 -20.75 -3.03 -28.22
CA LEU A 124 -19.44 -2.65 -27.67
C LEU A 124 -19.54 -1.39 -26.80
N SER A 125 -20.34 -0.41 -27.22
CA SER A 125 -20.62 0.80 -26.46
C SER A 125 -21.36 0.50 -25.16
N THR A 126 -22.39 -0.35 -25.19
CA THR A 126 -23.10 -0.82 -23.99
C THR A 126 -22.15 -1.58 -23.07
N LEU A 127 -21.30 -2.47 -23.59
CA LEU A 127 -20.29 -3.17 -22.78
C LEU A 127 -19.31 -2.20 -22.10
N GLY A 128 -18.91 -1.14 -22.81
CA GLY A 128 -18.08 -0.07 -22.24
C GLY A 128 -18.79 0.67 -21.11
N SER A 129 -20.09 0.98 -21.27
CA SER A 129 -20.90 1.62 -20.22
C SER A 129 -21.07 0.70 -19.00
N ASP A 130 -21.37 -0.58 -19.21
CA ASP A 130 -21.50 -1.58 -18.14
C ASP A 130 -20.18 -1.74 -17.37
N ALA A 131 -19.03 -1.69 -18.06
CA ALA A 131 -17.72 -1.76 -17.42
C ALA A 131 -17.42 -0.54 -16.53
N ILE A 132 -17.86 0.66 -16.94
CA ILE A 132 -17.77 1.87 -16.11
C ILE A 132 -18.63 1.70 -14.86
N GLN A 133 -19.89 1.29 -15.02
CA GLN A 133 -20.80 1.07 -13.88
C GLN A 133 -20.27 0.00 -12.91
N MET A 134 -19.69 -1.09 -13.44
CA MET A 134 -19.07 -2.11 -12.60
C MET A 134 -17.83 -1.57 -11.85
N THR A 135 -17.05 -0.69 -12.49
CA THR A 135 -15.93 -0.02 -11.83
C THR A 135 -16.42 0.83 -10.66
N ASP A 136 -17.50 1.58 -10.84
CA ASP A 136 -18.08 2.40 -9.78
C ASP A 136 -18.62 1.54 -8.62
N LEU A 137 -19.31 0.43 -8.92
CA LEU A 137 -19.78 -0.53 -7.91
C LEU A 137 -18.62 -1.17 -7.13
N ILE A 138 -17.55 -1.59 -7.80
CA ILE A 138 -16.36 -2.15 -7.14
C ILE A 138 -15.68 -1.08 -6.29
N ASN A 139 -15.53 0.13 -6.81
CA ASN A 139 -14.90 1.22 -6.07
C ASN A 139 -15.70 1.52 -4.81
N GLN A 140 -16.99 1.79 -4.92
CA GLN A 140 -17.82 2.19 -3.78
C GLN A 140 -18.05 1.05 -2.79
N GLY A 141 -18.30 -0.18 -3.27
CA GLY A 141 -18.67 -1.30 -2.43
C GLY A 141 -17.50 -2.06 -1.81
N LEU A 142 -16.34 -2.10 -2.48
CA LEU A 142 -15.21 -2.93 -2.06
C LEU A 142 -13.96 -2.12 -1.73
N LEU A 143 -13.56 -1.20 -2.61
CA LEU A 143 -12.26 -0.52 -2.47
C LEU A 143 -12.31 0.71 -1.56
N GLN A 144 -13.41 1.47 -1.58
CA GLN A 144 -13.59 2.67 -0.78
C GLN A 144 -13.49 2.39 0.72
N PRO A 145 -14.16 1.35 1.28
CA PRO A 145 -13.99 1.02 2.70
C PRO A 145 -12.54 0.76 3.11
N PHE A 146 -11.76 0.11 2.24
CA PHE A 146 -10.33 -0.13 2.47
C PHE A 146 -9.51 1.17 2.42
N TRP A 147 -9.83 2.07 1.49
CA TRP A 147 -9.14 3.36 1.38
C TRP A 147 -9.49 4.32 2.51
N ASP A 148 -10.70 4.27 3.04
CA ASP A 148 -11.14 5.11 4.16
C ASP A 148 -10.42 4.74 5.47
N GLN A 149 -10.05 3.46 5.63
CA GLN A 149 -9.21 2.99 6.75
C GLN A 149 -7.72 3.35 6.60
N MET A 150 -7.32 3.91 5.45
CA MET A 150 -5.93 4.13 5.13
C MET A 150 -5.43 5.47 5.67
N HIS A 151 -4.36 5.43 6.44
CA HIS A 151 -3.71 6.61 6.97
C HIS A 151 -2.55 7.06 6.08
N ARG A 152 -2.40 8.38 5.95
CA ARG A 152 -1.40 9.00 5.08
C ARG A 152 -0.71 10.16 5.78
N THR A 153 0.61 10.17 5.71
CA THR A 153 1.45 11.29 6.15
C THR A 153 2.50 11.62 5.08
N SER A 154 3.28 12.67 5.34
CA SER A 154 4.39 13.09 4.48
C SER A 154 5.53 12.07 4.43
N VAL A 155 5.50 11.03 5.30
CA VAL A 155 6.53 9.99 5.38
C VAL A 155 6.06 8.59 4.99
N ALA A 156 4.78 8.25 5.18
CA ALA A 156 4.31 6.89 4.96
C ALA A 156 2.81 6.84 4.67
N THR A 157 2.38 5.72 4.11
CA THR A 157 0.98 5.31 4.02
C THR A 157 0.83 3.96 4.70
N TRP A 158 -0.17 3.79 5.55
CA TRP A 158 -0.42 2.51 6.22
C TRP A 158 -1.91 2.20 6.39
N VAL A 159 -2.22 0.93 6.56
CA VAL A 159 -3.59 0.41 6.71
C VAL A 159 -3.55 -0.92 7.47
N ASP A 160 -4.58 -1.18 8.28
CA ASP A 160 -4.81 -2.50 8.86
C ASP A 160 -5.52 -3.40 7.85
N CYS A 161 -4.91 -4.53 7.51
CA CYS A 161 -5.40 -5.46 6.50
C CYS A 161 -6.31 -6.56 7.07
N ALA A 162 -6.56 -6.58 8.39
CA ALA A 162 -7.23 -7.70 9.05
C ALA A 162 -8.60 -8.06 8.45
N GLU A 163 -9.41 -7.08 8.08
CA GLU A 163 -10.75 -7.28 7.52
C GLU A 163 -10.75 -7.70 6.05
N HIS A 164 -9.60 -7.63 5.38
CA HIS A 164 -9.48 -7.84 3.94
C HIS A 164 -8.62 -9.05 3.55
N LEU A 165 -8.19 -9.87 4.52
CA LEU A 165 -7.28 -11.00 4.28
C LEU A 165 -7.83 -12.01 3.27
N ASP A 166 -9.14 -12.23 3.26
CA ASP A 166 -9.81 -13.19 2.37
C ASP A 166 -10.05 -12.65 0.96
N GLN A 167 -9.77 -11.37 0.71
CA GLN A 167 -9.97 -10.77 -0.59
C GLN A 167 -9.02 -11.34 -1.65
N PRO A 168 -9.46 -11.50 -2.92
CA PRO A 168 -8.65 -12.08 -3.99
C PRO A 168 -7.49 -11.16 -4.40
N VAL A 169 -6.49 -11.72 -5.10
CA VAL A 169 -5.31 -10.96 -5.59
C VAL A 169 -5.73 -9.73 -6.43
N PHE A 170 -6.83 -9.83 -7.17
CA PHE A 170 -7.38 -8.72 -7.94
C PHE A 170 -7.70 -7.49 -7.06
N PHE A 171 -8.37 -7.70 -5.93
CA PHE A 171 -8.70 -6.64 -4.98
C PHE A 171 -7.43 -5.92 -4.53
N TRP A 172 -6.42 -6.68 -4.09
CA TRP A 172 -5.17 -6.14 -3.58
C TRP A 172 -4.39 -5.36 -4.64
N ARG A 173 -4.39 -5.85 -5.89
CA ARG A 173 -3.73 -5.17 -7.00
C ARG A 173 -4.37 -3.81 -7.28
N GLU A 174 -5.69 -3.74 -7.33
CA GLU A 174 -6.40 -2.47 -7.58
C GLU A 174 -6.35 -1.53 -6.38
N ALA A 175 -6.56 -2.06 -5.17
CA ALA A 175 -6.49 -1.29 -3.93
C ALA A 175 -5.12 -0.60 -3.76
N LEU A 176 -4.03 -1.34 -3.99
CA LEU A 176 -2.67 -0.83 -3.88
C LEU A 176 -2.23 0.03 -5.07
N ARG A 177 -2.81 -0.15 -6.26
CA ARG A 177 -2.53 0.71 -7.42
C ARG A 177 -2.82 2.18 -7.08
N TRP A 178 -3.96 2.45 -6.43
CA TRP A 178 -4.32 3.80 -6.03
C TRP A 178 -3.32 4.41 -5.04
N VAL A 179 -2.83 3.60 -4.08
CA VAL A 179 -1.79 4.01 -3.12
C VAL A 179 -0.49 4.38 -3.83
N CYS A 180 -0.04 3.51 -4.74
CA CYS A 180 1.17 3.74 -5.51
C CYS A 180 1.10 5.02 -6.33
N HIS A 181 -0.02 5.25 -7.03
CA HIS A 181 -0.22 6.47 -7.81
C HIS A 181 -0.19 7.73 -6.92
N GLY A 182 -0.85 7.70 -5.75
CA GLY A 182 -0.81 8.82 -4.79
C GLY A 182 0.57 9.08 -4.18
N MET A 183 1.44 8.07 -4.17
CA MET A 183 2.82 8.20 -3.71
C MET A 183 3.83 8.47 -4.83
N GLY A 184 3.41 8.52 -6.10
CA GLY A 184 4.30 8.65 -7.26
C GLY A 184 5.13 7.39 -7.56
N ILE A 185 4.68 6.23 -7.09
CA ILE A 185 5.36 4.94 -7.23
C ILE A 185 4.74 4.18 -8.41
N GLY A 186 5.56 3.61 -9.29
CA GLY A 186 5.04 2.70 -10.33
C GLY A 186 4.46 1.39 -9.76
N MET A 187 3.58 0.73 -10.50
CA MET A 187 2.80 -0.42 -10.06
C MET A 187 3.62 -1.64 -9.60
N PHE A 188 3.09 -2.40 -8.64
CA PHE A 188 3.67 -3.66 -8.17
C PHE A 188 3.54 -4.78 -9.21
N LYS A 189 4.49 -5.73 -9.19
CA LYS A 189 4.37 -6.98 -9.95
C LYS A 189 3.50 -7.98 -9.18
N ASP A 190 2.91 -8.95 -9.90
CA ASP A 190 2.03 -9.95 -9.28
C ASP A 190 2.76 -10.82 -8.24
N LYS A 191 4.02 -11.20 -8.47
CA LYS A 191 4.79 -12.05 -7.56
C LYS A 191 5.01 -11.42 -6.16
N PRO A 192 5.54 -10.20 -6.02
CA PRO A 192 5.62 -9.51 -4.72
C PRO A 192 4.27 -9.36 -4.01
N LEU A 193 3.18 -9.19 -4.79
CA LEU A 193 1.84 -9.11 -4.23
C LEU A 193 1.39 -10.45 -3.63
N GLN A 194 1.70 -11.57 -4.28
CA GLN A 194 1.43 -12.90 -3.72
C GLN A 194 2.24 -13.14 -2.44
N GLU A 195 3.52 -12.78 -2.41
CA GLU A 195 4.37 -12.89 -1.22
C GLU A 195 3.83 -12.05 -0.05
N LEU A 196 3.29 -10.85 -0.32
CA LEU A 196 2.59 -10.05 0.69
C LEU A 196 1.39 -10.79 1.27
N LEU A 197 0.53 -11.35 0.42
CA LEU A 197 -0.68 -12.03 0.87
C LEU A 197 -0.38 -13.31 1.63
N GLU A 198 0.61 -14.08 1.20
CA GLU A 198 1.11 -15.23 1.95
C GLU A 198 1.61 -14.81 3.34
N ARG A 199 2.21 -13.62 3.47
CA ARG A 199 2.66 -13.11 4.77
C ARG A 199 1.50 -12.62 5.63
N LEU A 200 0.55 -11.88 5.06
CA LEU A 200 -0.61 -11.35 5.79
C LEU A 200 -1.57 -12.43 6.26
N ARG A 201 -1.68 -13.55 5.52
CA ARG A 201 -2.57 -14.69 5.86
C ARG A 201 -1.96 -15.69 6.83
N LYS A 202 -0.70 -15.52 7.25
CA LYS A 202 -0.08 -16.44 8.22
C LYS A 202 -0.78 -16.32 9.58
N PRO A 203 -0.98 -17.44 10.31
CA PRO A 203 -1.49 -17.41 11.67
C PRO A 203 -0.62 -16.51 12.56
N GLN A 204 -1.24 -15.77 13.47
CA GLN A 204 -0.60 -14.76 14.31
C GLN A 204 0.63 -15.29 15.07
N ALA A 205 0.61 -16.56 15.51
CA ALA A 205 1.73 -17.20 16.20
C ALA A 205 3.02 -17.34 15.35
N LYS A 206 2.90 -17.26 14.02
CA LYS A 206 4.01 -17.33 13.06
C LYS A 206 4.26 -16.00 12.34
N MET A 207 3.53 -14.94 12.70
CA MET A 207 3.78 -13.62 12.15
C MET A 207 5.01 -13.01 12.82
N HIS A 208 5.98 -12.65 11.98
CA HIS A 208 7.08 -11.81 12.38
C HIS A 208 6.93 -10.46 11.72
N ASP A 209 7.06 -9.42 12.54
CA ASP A 209 7.24 -8.06 12.05
C ASP A 209 8.52 -8.03 11.20
N GLY A 210 8.48 -7.32 10.08
CA GLY A 210 9.69 -7.16 9.30
C GLY A 210 9.51 -6.55 7.94
N TRP A 211 10.67 -6.29 7.35
CA TRP A 211 10.80 -5.71 6.03
C TRP A 211 10.35 -6.66 4.93
N MET A 212 9.80 -6.08 3.88
CA MET A 212 9.49 -6.73 2.63
C MET A 212 9.67 -5.72 1.50
N THR A 213 10.10 -6.20 0.35
CA THR A 213 10.34 -5.34 -0.81
C THR A 213 9.24 -5.58 -1.83
N LEU A 214 8.17 -4.78 -1.78
CA LEU A 214 7.16 -4.77 -2.85
C LEU A 214 7.73 -4.16 -4.13
N LYS A 215 8.59 -3.14 -3.96
CA LYS A 215 9.29 -2.44 -5.04
C LYS A 215 10.63 -1.93 -4.54
N LYS A 216 11.56 -1.62 -5.45
CA LYS A 216 12.92 -1.19 -5.08
C LYS A 216 12.94 0.23 -4.53
N GLU A 217 12.00 1.06 -4.96
CA GLU A 217 11.94 2.49 -4.67
C GLU A 217 11.44 2.79 -3.25
N ASN A 218 10.69 1.87 -2.64
CA ASN A 218 10.04 2.09 -1.36
C ASN A 218 10.23 0.88 -0.45
N LYS A 219 10.60 1.16 0.80
CA LYS A 219 10.64 0.15 1.84
C LYS A 219 9.22 -0.11 2.34
N THR A 220 8.84 -1.37 2.43
CA THR A 220 7.57 -1.80 3.01
C THR A 220 7.86 -2.56 4.29
N PHE A 221 7.13 -2.24 5.35
CA PHE A 221 7.18 -2.95 6.61
C PHE A 221 5.82 -3.55 6.90
N VAL A 222 5.80 -4.79 7.36
CA VAL A 222 4.58 -5.46 7.78
C VAL A 222 4.70 -5.72 9.27
N GLN A 223 3.77 -5.17 10.05
CA GLN A 223 3.66 -5.39 11.49
C GLN A 223 2.30 -5.99 11.77
N ARG A 224 2.27 -7.27 12.17
CA ARG A 224 1.01 -8.04 12.20
C ARG A 224 0.23 -7.82 10.88
N HIS A 225 -1.06 -7.52 10.94
CA HIS A 225 -1.86 -7.23 9.74
C HIS A 225 -1.71 -5.80 9.21
N THR A 226 -0.90 -4.94 9.83
CA THR A 226 -0.69 -3.58 9.35
C THR A 226 0.37 -3.54 8.26
N LEU A 227 -0.04 -3.10 7.07
CA LEU A 227 0.84 -2.82 5.94
C LEU A 227 1.31 -1.37 6.01
N ILE A 228 2.62 -1.14 6.02
CA ILE A 228 3.22 0.20 6.06
C ILE A 228 4.13 0.36 4.83
N ILE A 229 3.85 1.38 4.02
CA ILE A 229 4.66 1.74 2.84
C ILE A 229 5.29 3.10 3.09
N PHE A 230 6.61 3.12 3.28
CA PHE A 230 7.36 4.36 3.50
C PHE A 230 7.62 5.07 2.18
N ARG A 231 7.53 6.40 2.20
CA ARG A 231 8.01 7.27 1.11
C ARG A 231 9.53 7.24 1.10
N SER A 232 10.12 7.39 -0.08
CA SER A 232 11.58 7.47 -0.24
C SER A 232 12.18 8.64 0.55
N SER A 233 11.39 9.70 0.75
CA SER A 233 11.78 10.85 1.57
C SER A 233 12.19 10.44 2.97
N PHE A 234 11.54 9.45 3.61
CA PHE A 234 11.80 9.01 4.99
C PHE A 234 13.13 8.27 5.17
N PHE A 235 13.60 7.58 4.14
CA PHE A 235 14.89 6.87 4.15
C PHE A 235 15.84 7.53 3.15
N PRO A 236 16.43 8.68 3.50
CA PRO A 236 17.27 9.41 2.57
C PRO A 236 18.58 8.64 2.33
N ASN A 237 19.12 8.72 1.11
CA ASN A 237 20.41 8.11 0.78
C ASN A 237 21.58 8.71 1.57
N LYS A 238 21.41 9.93 2.09
CA LYS A 238 22.32 10.61 3.01
C LYS A 238 21.53 11.03 4.25
N PRO A 239 22.09 10.93 5.47
CA PRO A 239 21.39 11.40 6.67
C PRO A 239 20.97 12.87 6.50
N TYR A 240 19.80 13.26 7.01
CA TYR A 240 19.32 14.64 6.91
C TYR A 240 20.21 15.64 7.63
N VAL A 241 20.95 15.16 8.62
CA VAL A 241 21.77 15.96 9.51
C VAL A 241 22.97 15.14 9.95
N ASP A 242 24.13 15.79 9.98
CA ASP A 242 25.36 15.15 10.44
C ASP A 242 25.26 14.87 11.95
N PRO A 243 25.72 13.69 12.42
CA PRO A 243 25.81 13.41 13.84
C PRO A 243 26.62 14.49 14.58
N GLY A 244 26.07 14.99 15.69
CA GLY A 244 26.67 16.06 16.48
C GLY A 244 26.16 17.47 16.14
N HIS A 245 25.24 17.63 15.20
CA HIS A 245 24.62 18.93 14.92
C HIS A 245 23.94 19.50 16.18
N PRO A 246 24.29 20.73 16.61
CA PRO A 246 23.80 21.30 17.86
C PRO A 246 22.31 21.65 17.76
N ILE A 247 21.57 21.40 18.83
CA ILE A 247 20.15 21.75 18.97
C ILE A 247 20.02 22.86 20.02
N GLU A 248 19.51 24.00 19.58
CA GLU A 248 19.15 25.09 20.48
C GLU A 248 17.78 24.85 21.12
N LEU A 249 17.71 25.01 22.44
CA LEU A 249 16.45 24.91 23.18
C LEU A 249 15.47 26.01 22.77
N GLU A 250 14.18 25.69 22.83
CA GLU A 250 13.04 26.55 22.47
C GLU A 250 13.00 27.01 21.00
N LYS A 251 13.94 26.59 20.17
CA LYS A 251 13.91 26.81 18.73
C LYS A 251 13.40 25.57 18.00
N GLU A 252 12.76 25.83 16.86
CA GLU A 252 12.30 24.81 15.94
C GLU A 252 13.42 24.49 14.93
N HIS A 253 13.71 23.21 14.75
CA HIS A 253 14.71 22.72 13.81
C HIS A 253 14.05 21.78 12.80
N HIS A 254 14.49 21.84 11.53
CA HIS A 254 13.93 21.04 10.45
C HIS A 254 14.98 20.08 9.89
N PHE A 255 14.63 18.78 9.83
CA PHE A 255 15.50 17.73 9.31
C PHE A 255 14.70 16.83 8.37
N GLY A 256 14.73 17.14 7.07
CA GLY A 256 13.91 16.44 6.08
C GLY A 256 12.42 16.59 6.40
N PRO A 257 11.67 15.49 6.58
CA PRO A 257 10.25 15.56 6.94
C PRO A 257 10.01 15.93 8.42
N TRP A 258 11.05 15.95 9.25
CA TRP A 258 10.94 16.13 10.69
C TRP A 258 11.04 17.59 11.11
N ARG A 259 10.15 17.99 12.01
CA ARG A 259 10.22 19.20 12.80
C ARG A 259 10.51 18.80 14.25
N VAL A 260 11.57 19.37 14.82
CA VAL A 260 12.06 19.01 16.15
C VAL A 260 12.12 20.26 17.02
N ARG A 261 11.50 20.19 18.21
CA ARG A 261 11.59 21.26 19.21
C ARG A 261 11.90 20.68 20.58
N ALA A 262 13.00 21.11 21.18
CA ALA A 262 13.39 20.76 22.54
C ALA A 262 13.03 21.90 23.49
N ALA A 263 12.21 21.62 24.51
CA ALA A 263 11.73 22.61 25.47
C ALA A 263 11.99 22.16 26.92
N ARG A 264 12.30 23.12 27.81
CA ARG A 264 12.51 22.80 29.23
C ARG A 264 11.18 22.56 29.93
N ILE A 265 11.11 21.53 30.76
CA ILE A 265 9.95 21.28 31.62
C ILE A 265 10.18 22.02 32.94
N PRO A 266 9.34 23.01 33.31
CA PRO A 266 9.47 23.71 34.59
C PRO A 266 9.35 22.72 35.76
N LYS A 267 10.29 22.79 36.71
CA LYS A 267 10.20 22.08 37.99
C LYS A 267 9.00 22.61 38.78
N GLY A 268 7.88 21.90 38.73
CA GLY A 268 6.66 22.25 39.47
C GLY A 268 5.36 21.94 38.74
N THR A 269 5.40 21.73 37.42
CA THR A 269 4.20 21.35 36.67
C THR A 269 4.06 19.83 36.71
N CYS A 270 3.53 19.30 37.81
CA CYS A 270 2.89 17.99 37.79
C CYS A 270 1.78 18.08 36.74
N MET A 271 1.90 17.36 35.63
CA MET A 271 0.83 17.28 34.62
C MET A 271 -0.41 16.71 35.30
N GLY A 272 -1.36 17.60 35.61
CA GLY A 272 -2.66 17.22 36.13
C GLY A 272 -3.38 16.32 35.12
N THR A 273 -3.94 15.25 35.62
CA THR A 273 -5.06 14.52 35.02
C THR A 273 -6.08 15.53 34.46
N PRO A 274 -6.69 15.28 33.28
CA PRO A 274 -7.74 16.17 32.79
C PRO A 274 -8.88 16.19 33.81
N ALA A 275 -9.16 17.38 34.35
CA ALA A 275 -10.28 17.62 35.22
C ALA A 275 -11.58 17.49 34.41
N GLU A 276 -12.32 16.42 34.69
CA GLU A 276 -13.75 16.36 34.44
C GLU A 276 -14.42 17.46 35.28
N GLY A 277 -15.14 18.36 34.61
CA GLY A 277 -16.04 19.32 35.24
C GLY A 277 -17.44 18.73 35.31
N GLU A 278 -17.89 18.43 36.53
CA GLU A 278 -19.28 18.15 36.91
C GLU A 278 -20.13 19.43 36.77
N SER A 279 -21.40 19.39 36.34
CA SER A 279 -22.61 19.16 37.16
C SER A 279 -23.84 19.43 36.26
N SER A 280 -25.05 18.84 36.32
CA SER A 280 -25.83 17.92 37.21
C SER A 280 -27.23 17.66 36.54
N PRO A 281 -28.26 16.99 37.15
CA PRO A 281 -28.37 15.66 37.81
C PRO A 281 -29.63 14.82 37.37
N SER A 282 -29.88 13.70 38.08
CA SER A 282 -31.04 12.75 38.11
C SER A 282 -30.84 11.42 37.34
N ASP A 283 -31.10 10.19 37.84
CA ASP A 283 -31.69 9.68 39.08
C ASP A 283 -31.20 8.22 39.36
N ALA A 284 -31.18 7.88 40.66
CA ALA A 284 -31.19 6.60 41.38
C ALA A 284 -31.00 5.24 40.65
N ALA A 285 -30.08 4.39 41.16
CA ALA A 285 -30.38 3.06 41.75
C ALA A 285 -29.13 2.40 42.37
N ASP A 286 -29.38 1.66 43.46
CA ASP A 286 -28.45 1.06 44.42
C ASP A 286 -27.51 -0.04 43.92
N GLY A 287 -26.38 -0.22 44.63
CA GLY A 287 -25.55 -1.43 44.59
C GLY A 287 -24.22 -1.34 45.35
N GLN A 288 -24.24 -1.55 46.66
CA GLN A 288 -23.07 -1.68 47.55
C GLN A 288 -22.15 -2.87 47.16
N ILE A 289 -20.82 -2.67 47.14
CA ILE A 289 -19.84 -3.63 47.69
C ILE A 289 -18.61 -2.87 48.26
N ASN A 290 -18.32 -3.07 49.55
CA ASN A 290 -17.08 -2.75 50.28
C ASN A 290 -15.85 -3.40 49.59
N GLY A 291 -14.64 -2.88 49.52
CA GLY A 291 -13.88 -2.03 50.43
C GLY A 291 -12.55 -2.74 50.72
N GLN A 292 -11.41 -2.15 50.35
CA GLN A 292 -10.14 -2.29 51.09
C GLN A 292 -9.09 -1.28 50.60
N VAL A 293 -8.61 -0.52 51.59
CA VAL A 293 -7.56 0.48 51.54
C VAL A 293 -6.20 -0.21 51.44
N ALA A 294 -5.32 0.28 50.57
CA ALA A 294 -3.89 0.03 50.66
C ALA A 294 -3.10 1.29 50.31
N ASP A 295 -2.25 1.68 51.26
CA ASP A 295 -1.37 2.82 51.28
C ASP A 295 -0.39 2.92 50.10
N GLY A 296 -0.13 4.17 49.71
CA GLY A 296 1.17 4.73 49.41
C GLY A 296 2.17 3.93 48.58
N GLN A 297 2.29 4.29 47.29
CA GLN A 297 3.59 4.41 46.62
C GLN A 297 3.47 5.23 45.34
N ILE A 298 4.05 6.43 45.36
CA ILE A 298 4.27 7.29 44.18
C ILE A 298 5.40 6.63 43.37
N ASN A 299 5.05 5.70 42.48
CA ASN A 299 6.00 5.03 41.60
C ASN A 299 6.14 5.80 40.28
N GLY A 300 7.40 6.07 39.92
CA GLY A 300 7.80 6.91 38.80
C GLY A 300 7.14 6.53 37.47
N GLN A 301 6.62 7.54 36.76
CA GLN A 301 6.11 7.42 35.41
C GLN A 301 7.15 6.71 34.52
N VAL A 302 6.84 5.46 34.17
CA VAL A 302 7.56 4.70 33.16
C VAL A 302 7.42 5.49 31.86
N ALA A 303 8.53 5.99 31.32
CA ALA A 303 8.55 6.64 30.02
C ALA A 303 7.89 5.71 28.99
N ASN A 304 6.75 6.12 28.44
CA ASN A 304 6.00 5.32 27.47
C ASN A 304 6.92 4.93 26.32
N LYS A 305 6.99 3.63 26.06
CA LYS A 305 7.77 3.06 24.96
C LYS A 305 7.15 3.54 23.66
N LEU A 306 7.95 4.15 22.79
CA LEU A 306 7.47 4.66 21.52
C LEU A 306 7.00 3.49 20.64
N THR A 307 5.81 3.62 20.08
CA THR A 307 5.22 2.65 19.16
C THR A 307 5.46 3.06 17.71
N MET A 308 5.24 2.13 16.78
CA MET A 308 5.31 2.43 15.35
C MET A 308 4.29 3.50 14.94
N CYS A 309 3.09 3.44 15.49
CA CYS A 309 2.03 4.40 15.20
C CYS A 309 2.44 5.83 15.57
N ASP A 310 3.10 6.02 16.73
CA ASP A 310 3.60 7.33 17.16
C ASP A 310 4.59 7.92 16.14
N VAL A 311 5.48 7.08 15.58
CA VAL A 311 6.41 7.50 14.52
C VAL A 311 5.67 7.85 13.24
N LEU A 312 4.64 7.07 12.87
CA LEU A 312 3.92 7.24 11.61
C LEU A 312 2.96 8.42 11.60
N THR A 313 2.34 8.75 12.74
CA THR A 313 1.56 9.99 12.92
C THR A 313 2.46 11.21 13.03
N GLY A 314 3.70 10.99 13.49
CA GLY A 314 4.73 12.01 13.62
C GLY A 314 4.62 12.84 14.88
N ASP A 315 3.52 12.72 15.62
CA ASP A 315 3.30 13.46 16.87
C ASP A 315 3.74 12.62 18.06
N PHE A 316 5.01 12.76 18.43
CA PHE A 316 5.55 12.06 19.58
C PHE A 316 6.61 12.88 20.31
N SER A 317 6.80 12.55 21.59
CA SER A 317 7.79 13.21 22.41
C SER A 317 8.45 12.28 23.40
N TYR A 318 9.66 12.62 23.81
CA TYR A 318 10.35 11.96 24.91
C TYR A 318 11.04 12.98 25.81
N VAL A 319 11.29 12.55 27.04
CA VAL A 319 11.92 13.39 28.06
C VAL A 319 13.34 12.91 28.31
N LEU A 320 14.27 13.86 28.32
CA LEU A 320 15.69 13.68 28.68
C LEU A 320 15.93 14.27 30.06
N ALA A 321 16.75 13.58 30.86
CA ALA A 321 17.26 14.12 32.13
C ALA A 321 18.54 14.91 31.86
N VAL A 322 18.62 16.14 32.36
CA VAL A 322 19.65 17.11 31.95
C VAL A 322 20.31 17.75 33.17
N ARG A 323 21.62 17.96 33.10
CA ARG A 323 22.41 18.76 34.05
C ARG A 323 22.49 20.22 33.59
N LYS A 324 22.63 21.13 34.54
CA LYS A 324 22.76 22.56 34.24
C LYS A 324 24.00 22.81 33.37
N GLY A 325 23.80 23.29 32.15
CA GLY A 325 24.87 23.59 31.18
C GLY A 325 25.08 22.54 30.08
N ASP A 326 24.28 21.46 30.06
CA ASP A 326 24.36 20.47 28.98
C ASP A 326 24.01 21.09 27.62
N THR A 327 24.75 20.68 26.59
CA THR A 327 24.45 20.97 25.20
C THR A 327 23.68 19.81 24.58
N PHE A 328 22.81 20.11 23.63
CA PHE A 328 22.01 19.10 22.92
C PHE A 328 22.50 18.98 21.49
N PHE A 329 22.47 17.77 20.96
CA PHE A 329 22.83 17.52 19.58
C PHE A 329 22.08 16.31 19.01
N VAL A 330 22.06 16.21 17.68
CA VAL A 330 21.47 15.07 16.99
C VAL A 330 22.43 13.89 16.96
N ALA A 331 21.99 12.73 17.43
CA ALA A 331 22.72 11.46 17.41
C ALA A 331 21.79 10.32 16.96
N PRO A 332 21.65 10.07 15.64
CA PRO A 332 20.72 9.07 15.10
C PRO A 332 20.96 7.63 15.61
N GLU A 333 22.20 7.31 16.00
CA GLU A 333 22.58 5.99 16.51
C GLU A 333 22.32 5.81 18.02
N ALA A 334 21.87 6.84 18.72
CA ALA A 334 21.64 6.80 20.15
C ALA A 334 20.58 5.75 20.52
N LYS A 335 20.92 4.90 21.51
CA LYS A 335 20.04 3.82 21.99
C LYS A 335 19.20 4.29 23.18
N LEU A 336 18.25 5.18 22.92
CA LEU A 336 17.28 5.60 23.94
C LEU A 336 16.35 4.45 24.35
N ARG A 337 15.97 4.39 25.63
CA ARG A 337 15.08 3.33 26.16
C ARG A 337 13.71 3.37 25.51
N GLN A 338 13.20 4.58 25.28
CA GLN A 338 11.92 4.87 24.66
C GLN A 338 11.84 4.32 23.23
N LEU A 339 12.97 4.26 22.51
CA LEU A 339 13.05 3.81 21.12
C LEU A 339 13.36 2.30 20.97
N ARG A 340 13.46 1.53 22.06
CA ARG A 340 13.80 0.10 22.00
C ARG A 340 12.74 -0.77 21.29
N GLY A 341 11.53 -0.25 21.11
CA GLY A 341 10.44 -0.93 20.40
C GLY A 341 10.49 -0.83 18.89
N LEU A 342 11.28 0.09 18.37
CA LEU A 342 11.32 0.39 16.95
C LEU A 342 12.36 -0.48 16.24
N ASP A 343 12.06 -0.79 14.98
CA ASP A 343 13.03 -1.39 14.07
C ASP A 343 14.28 -0.50 13.94
N ARG A 344 15.45 -1.12 13.74
CA ARG A 344 16.73 -0.42 13.63
C ARG A 344 16.72 0.62 12.52
N ASP A 345 16.20 0.28 11.34
CA ASP A 345 16.23 1.18 10.18
C ASP A 345 15.35 2.40 10.43
N ILE A 346 14.19 2.21 11.06
CA ILE A 346 13.26 3.29 11.40
C ILE A 346 13.88 4.20 12.46
N ARG A 347 14.56 3.64 13.47
CA ARG A 347 15.27 4.45 14.46
C ARG A 347 16.37 5.31 13.83
N LEU A 348 17.12 4.77 12.88
CA LEU A 348 18.20 5.51 12.19
C LEU A 348 17.67 6.64 11.29
N ALA A 349 16.41 6.56 10.86
CA ALA A 349 15.76 7.61 10.06
C ALA A 349 15.26 8.79 10.90
N ILE A 350 15.18 8.65 12.23
CA ILE A 350 14.72 9.69 13.14
C ILE A 350 15.93 10.52 13.61
N PRO A 351 15.87 11.87 13.55
CA PRO A 351 16.92 12.75 14.08
C PRO A 351 16.84 12.80 15.62
N VAL A 352 17.28 11.74 16.27
CA VAL A 352 17.23 11.59 17.74
C VAL A 352 18.13 12.65 18.39
N VAL A 353 17.56 13.47 19.27
CA VAL A 353 18.29 14.47 20.07
C VAL A 353 18.74 13.84 21.39
N VAL A 354 19.99 14.07 21.78
CA VAL A 354 20.59 13.64 23.05
C VAL A 354 21.32 14.81 23.73
N GLY A 355 21.46 14.74 25.05
CA GLY A 355 22.32 15.66 25.81
C GLY A 355 23.76 15.17 25.89
N SER A 356 24.71 16.09 26.01
CA SER A 356 26.15 15.79 26.15
C SER A 356 26.47 14.79 27.27
N GLY A 357 25.76 14.85 28.40
CA GLY A 357 25.94 13.93 29.53
C GLY A 357 25.46 12.49 29.29
N GLU A 358 24.62 12.23 28.28
CA GLU A 358 24.14 10.87 27.99
C GLU A 358 25.06 10.08 27.06
N VAL A 359 25.85 10.77 26.22
CA VAL A 359 26.69 10.09 25.22
C VAL A 359 27.85 9.31 25.84
N GLU A 360 28.41 9.80 26.95
CA GLU A 360 29.40 9.04 27.72
C GLU A 360 28.82 7.76 28.35
N ASN A 361 27.51 7.75 28.64
CA ASN A 361 26.83 6.63 29.28
C ASN A 361 26.29 5.58 28.30
N LEU A 362 26.38 5.79 26.98
CA LEU A 362 25.94 4.80 25.98
C LEU A 362 26.75 3.48 26.03
N LYS A 363 27.92 3.47 26.67
CA LYS A 363 28.73 2.26 26.94
C LYS A 363 28.47 1.60 28.30
N CYS A 364 27.76 2.26 29.22
CA CYS A 364 27.59 1.80 30.60
C CYS A 364 26.19 1.24 30.87
N LYS A 365 26.12 0.16 31.66
CA LYS A 365 24.87 -0.52 32.04
C LYS A 365 23.91 0.43 32.79
N PRO A 366 22.59 0.17 32.70
CA PRO A 366 21.56 1.12 33.11
C PRO A 366 21.40 1.22 34.63
N THR A 367 21.89 2.30 35.25
CA THR A 367 21.69 2.58 36.69
C THR A 367 20.93 3.89 36.88
N GLY A 368 19.63 3.81 37.14
CA GLY A 368 18.78 4.91 37.65
C GLY A 368 18.81 6.26 36.88
N PRO A 369 18.02 7.26 37.29
CA PRO A 369 18.35 8.65 36.99
C PRO A 369 19.69 8.98 37.68
N PRO A 370 20.63 9.66 37.00
CA PRO A 370 21.90 10.03 37.62
C PRO A 370 21.62 10.92 38.85
N PRO A 371 22.25 10.65 40.02
CA PRO A 371 22.12 11.51 41.18
C PRO A 371 22.58 12.92 40.80
N GLY A 372 21.67 13.91 40.93
CA GLY A 372 21.92 15.32 40.58
C GLY A 372 21.27 15.82 39.28
N ALA A 373 20.38 15.06 38.62
CA ALA A 373 19.58 15.60 37.52
C ALA A 373 18.65 16.72 38.01
N THR A 374 18.95 17.97 37.65
CA THR A 374 18.22 19.15 38.11
C THR A 374 17.16 19.62 37.14
N GLU A 375 17.15 19.22 35.88
CA GLU A 375 16.19 19.69 34.88
C GLU A 375 15.77 18.54 33.95
N GLN A 376 14.57 18.68 33.35
CA GLN A 376 14.06 17.77 32.32
C GLN A 376 13.81 18.57 31.05
N VAL A 377 14.13 17.97 29.90
CA VAL A 377 13.86 18.55 28.58
C VAL A 377 12.95 17.61 27.80
N LYS A 378 11.82 18.15 27.33
CA LYS A 378 10.89 17.46 26.43
C LYS A 378 11.29 17.75 24.99
N VAL A 379 11.61 16.70 24.23
CA VAL A 379 11.85 16.79 22.79
C VAL A 379 10.58 16.37 22.07
N ASN A 380 9.97 17.27 21.31
CA ASN A 380 8.78 17.01 20.51
C ASN A 380 9.16 16.88 19.04
N PHE A 381 8.54 15.91 18.38
CA PHE A 381 8.64 15.66 16.95
C PHE A 381 7.26 15.92 16.33
N SER A 382 7.27 16.49 15.13
CA SER A 382 6.10 16.55 14.25
C SER A 382 6.56 16.55 12.79
N PHE A 383 5.65 16.31 11.85
CA PHE A 383 5.99 16.39 10.43
C PHE A 383 5.88 17.81 9.90
N VAL A 384 6.74 18.13 8.93
CA VAL A 384 6.53 19.27 8.05
C VAL A 384 5.39 18.90 7.09
N LEU A 385 4.28 19.63 7.20
CA LEU A 385 3.08 19.48 6.35
C LEU A 385 3.33 19.95 4.93
#